data_AF-A0A8T8CAA3-F1
#
_entry.id   AF-A0A8T8CAA3-F1
#
_cell.length_a   1.000
_cell.length_b   1.000
_cell.length_c   1.000
_cell.angle_alpha   90.00
_cell.angle_beta   90.00
_cell.angle_gamma   90.00
#
_symmetry.space_group_name_H-M   'P 1'
#
loop_
_entity.id
_entity.type
_entity.pdbx_description
1 polymer ?
#
loop_
_entity_poly.entity_id
_entity_poly.type
_entity_poly.pdbx_seq_one_letter_code
_entity_poly.pdbx_strand_id
1 'polypeptide(L)'
;MTWLERIRNWDYSLDGVVEWILNLMEFHIQRAGIWGYIGIVLFIIGLGLAFPATRGVTSLVVSGVFRMVFTFVQNVLTLLTADLFKFFGKLLLAMFHRSRRWIIALAGRTRRD
;
A
#
# COMPACT_ATOMS: atom_id res chain seq x y z
N MET A 1 -36.02 15.80 -23.44
CA MET A 1 -36.59 16.92 -22.66
C MET A 1 -35.63 18.09 -22.70
N THR A 2 -36.14 19.27 -23.03
CA THR A 2 -35.36 20.51 -22.99
C THR A 2 -35.21 21.02 -21.55
N TRP A 3 -34.22 21.86 -21.26
CA TRP A 3 -33.96 22.36 -19.89
C TRP A 3 -35.16 23.11 -19.28
N LEU A 4 -35.89 23.85 -20.12
CA LEU A 4 -37.14 24.52 -19.74
C LEU A 4 -38.22 23.55 -19.28
N GLU A 5 -38.33 22.37 -19.90
CA GLU A 5 -39.30 21.34 -19.49
C GLU A 5 -38.94 20.68 -18.16
N ARG A 6 -37.63 20.53 -17.87
CA ARG A 6 -37.15 19.98 -16.59
C ARG A 6 -37.44 20.91 -15.42
N ILE A 7 -37.19 22.21 -15.59
CA ILE A 7 -37.54 23.23 -14.57
C ILE A 7 -39.05 23.25 -14.34
N ARG A 8 -39.85 23.21 -15.41
CA ARG A 8 -41.32 23.19 -15.30
C ARG A 8 -41.82 21.97 -14.52
N ASN A 9 -41.18 20.82 -14.68
CA ASN A 9 -41.56 19.56 -14.03
C ASN A 9 -40.91 19.36 -12.64
N TRP A 10 -40.19 20.36 -12.10
CA TRP A 10 -39.42 20.22 -10.86
C TRP A 10 -38.44 19.03 -10.88
N ASP A 11 -38.00 18.65 -12.08
CA ASP A 11 -37.10 17.52 -12.29
C ASP A 11 -35.65 17.98 -12.09
N TYR A 12 -35.20 17.90 -10.84
CA TYR A 12 -33.82 18.14 -10.43
C TYR A 12 -32.94 16.88 -10.58
N SER A 13 -33.23 15.97 -11.51
CA SER A 13 -32.39 14.78 -11.69
C SER A 13 -30.94 15.19 -11.93
N LEU A 14 -30.02 14.62 -11.15
CA LEU A 14 -28.59 14.81 -11.36
C LEU A 14 -28.01 13.83 -12.40
N ASP A 15 -28.85 13.00 -13.02
CA ASP A 15 -28.44 11.93 -13.93
C ASP A 15 -27.50 12.41 -15.04
N GLY A 16 -27.78 13.56 -15.65
CA GLY A 16 -26.90 14.12 -16.69
C GLY A 16 -25.53 14.56 -16.16
N VAL A 17 -25.46 15.02 -14.91
CA VAL A 17 -24.18 15.37 -14.26
C VAL A 17 -23.42 14.09 -13.90
N VAL A 18 -24.13 13.07 -13.43
CA VAL A 18 -23.56 11.75 -13.11
C VAL A 18 -23.01 11.09 -14.38
N GLU A 19 -23.77 11.04 -15.48
CA GLU A 19 -23.31 10.53 -16.77
C GLU A 19 -22.08 11.29 -17.28
N TRP A 20 -22.06 12.62 -17.16
CA TRP A 20 -20.90 13.41 -17.56
C TRP A 20 -19.65 13.05 -16.75
N ILE A 21 -19.76 12.87 -15.43
CA ILE A 21 -18.64 12.45 -14.57
C ILE A 21 -18.16 11.05 -14.96
N LEU A 22 -19.08 10.11 -15.19
CA LEU A 22 -18.74 8.73 -15.58
C LEU A 22 -18.03 8.70 -16.93
N ASN A 23 -18.52 9.44 -17.92
CA ASN A 23 -17.87 9.57 -19.23
C ASN A 23 -16.46 10.18 -19.12
N LEU A 24 -16.28 11.19 -18.27
CA LEU A 24 -14.97 11.77 -17.99
C LEU A 24 -14.02 10.77 -17.33
N MET A 25 -14.51 10.00 -16.37
CA MET A 25 -13.73 8.94 -15.71
C MET A 25 -13.30 7.87 -16.72
N GLU A 26 -14.23 7.41 -17.55
CA GLU A 26 -13.94 6.42 -18.59
C GLU A 26 -12.91 6.93 -19.60
N PHE A 27 -13.03 8.19 -20.05
CA PHE A 27 -12.05 8.80 -20.94
C PHE A 27 -10.63 8.81 -20.35
N HIS A 28 -10.49 9.18 -19.08
CA HIS A 28 -9.18 9.21 -18.42
C HIS A 28 -8.62 7.81 -18.19
N ILE A 29 -9.47 6.83 -17.88
CA ILE A 29 -9.07 5.43 -17.75
C ILE A 29 -8.55 4.88 -19.09
N GLN A 30 -9.29 5.10 -20.18
CA GLN A 30 -8.90 4.59 -21.50
C GLN A 30 -7.60 5.23 -21.99
N ARG A 31 -7.36 6.51 -21.67
CA ARG A 31 -6.18 7.25 -22.17
C ARG A 31 -4.93 7.09 -21.30
N ALA A 32 -5.08 7.09 -19.98
CA ALA A 32 -3.96 7.09 -19.03
C ALA A 32 -3.78 5.74 -18.30
N GLY A 33 -4.69 4.78 -18.53
CA GLY A 33 -4.66 3.46 -17.91
C GLY A 33 -4.65 3.56 -16.38
N ILE A 34 -3.64 2.96 -15.76
CA ILE A 34 -3.49 2.93 -14.29
C ILE A 34 -3.38 4.32 -13.65
N TRP A 35 -2.78 5.28 -14.35
CA TRP A 35 -2.67 6.66 -13.86
C TRP A 35 -4.01 7.39 -13.85
N GLY A 36 -4.91 7.03 -14.78
CA GLY A 36 -6.29 7.50 -14.80
C GLY A 36 -7.05 7.08 -13.55
N TYR A 37 -6.94 5.81 -13.16
CA TYR A 37 -7.55 5.32 -11.92
C TYR A 37 -7.04 6.05 -10.67
N ILE A 38 -5.73 6.28 -10.57
CA ILE A 38 -5.15 7.02 -9.43
C ILE A 38 -5.71 8.45 -9.39
N GLY A 39 -5.74 9.15 -10.53
CA GLY A 39 -6.26 10.51 -10.63
C GLY A 39 -7.74 10.60 -10.22
N ILE A 40 -8.56 9.63 -10.63
CA ILE A 40 -9.98 9.55 -10.26
C ILE A 40 -10.15 9.35 -8.75
N VAL A 41 -9.39 8.42 -8.16
CA VAL A 41 -9.46 8.17 -6.71
C VAL A 41 -9.09 9.43 -5.93
N LEU A 42 -8.04 10.14 -6.35
CA LEU A 42 -7.63 11.41 -5.74
C LEU A 42 -8.71 12.50 -5.92
N PHE A 43 -9.38 12.55 -7.06
CA PHE A 43 -10.49 13.48 -7.31
C PHE A 43 -11.68 13.23 -6.37
N ILE A 44 -12.07 11.95 -6.18
CA ILE A 44 -13.15 11.57 -5.27
C ILE A 44 -12.78 11.91 -3.81
N ILE A 45 -11.54 11.64 -3.40
CA ILE A 45 -11.03 12.02 -2.07
C ILE A 45 -11.07 13.55 -1.93
N GLY A 46 -10.64 14.29 -2.95
CA GLY A 46 -10.67 15.75 -2.99
C GLY A 46 -12.08 16.30 -2.81
N LEU A 47 -13.06 15.74 -3.52
CA LEU A 47 -14.49 16.07 -3.34
C LEU A 47 -14.97 15.76 -1.92
N GLY A 48 -14.64 14.58 -1.40
CA GLY A 48 -15.03 14.17 -0.04
C GLY A 48 -14.42 15.07 1.05
N LEU A 49 -13.22 15.61 0.83
CA LEU A 49 -12.57 16.57 1.72
C LEU A 49 -13.07 18.02 1.54
N ALA A 50 -13.54 18.38 0.35
CA ALA A 50 -14.05 19.72 0.07
C ALA A 50 -15.31 20.03 0.90
N PHE A 51 -16.24 19.08 1.02
CA PHE A 51 -17.47 19.27 1.78
C PHE A 51 -17.29 19.02 3.28
N PRO A 52 -17.69 19.96 4.17
CA PRO A 52 -17.54 19.82 5.61
C PRO A 52 -18.21 18.56 6.19
N ALA A 53 -19.38 18.20 5.66
CA ALA A 53 -20.16 17.05 6.12
C ALA A 53 -19.45 15.70 5.87
N THR A 54 -18.71 15.58 4.77
CA THR A 54 -18.02 14.33 4.38
C THR A 54 -16.53 14.32 4.74
N ARG A 55 -15.96 15.48 5.10
CA ARG A 55 -14.52 15.64 5.37
C ARG A 55 -14.02 14.73 6.48
N GLY A 56 -14.76 14.62 7.58
CA GLY A 56 -14.38 13.78 8.73
C GLY A 56 -14.29 12.30 8.34
N VAL A 57 -15.32 11.79 7.68
CA VAL A 57 -15.38 10.40 7.21
C VAL A 57 -14.29 10.13 6.17
N THR A 58 -14.13 11.03 5.20
CA THR A 58 -13.10 10.90 4.15
C THR A 58 -11.69 10.88 4.75
N SER A 59 -11.40 11.76 5.70
CA SER A 59 -10.11 11.80 6.39
C SER A 59 -9.84 10.52 7.18
N LEU A 60 -10.85 9.96 7.87
CA LEU A 60 -10.74 8.70 8.59
C LEU A 60 -10.46 7.53 7.65
N VAL A 61 -11.17 7.44 6.53
CA VAL A 61 -10.98 6.38 5.54
C VAL A 61 -9.57 6.45 4.94
N VAL A 62 -9.15 7.65 4.50
CA VAL A 62 -7.80 7.86 3.94
C VAL A 62 -6.73 7.49 4.97
N SER A 63 -6.86 7.98 6.20
CA SER A 63 -5.93 7.67 7.29
C SER A 63 -5.88 6.17 7.60
N GLY A 64 -7.03 5.48 7.57
CA GLY A 64 -7.13 4.04 7.77
C GLY A 64 -6.41 3.25 6.67
N VAL A 65 -6.60 3.63 5.41
CA VAL A 65 -5.92 3.01 4.26
C VAL A 65 -4.42 3.20 4.35
N PHE A 66 -3.94 4.43 4.58
CA PHE A 66 -2.50 4.69 4.73
C PHE A 66 -1.92 3.89 5.90
N ARG A 67 -2.59 3.90 7.06
CA ARG A 67 -2.14 3.11 8.22
C ARG A 67 -2.05 1.63 7.88
N MET A 68 -3.04 1.06 7.19
CA MET A 68 -3.02 -0.35 6.78
C MET A 68 -1.82 -0.66 5.89
N VAL A 69 -1.55 0.18 4.89
CA VAL A 69 -0.38 0.03 3.99
C VAL A 69 0.92 0.09 4.77
N PHE A 70 1.10 1.09 5.63
CA PHE A 70 2.31 1.22 6.44
C PHE A 70 2.50 0.06 7.42
N THR A 71 1.44 -0.38 8.11
CA THR A 71 1.49 -1.55 8.99
C THR A 71 1.87 -2.81 8.21
N PHE A 72 1.34 -2.99 7.00
CA PHE A 72 1.71 -4.10 6.14
C PHE A 72 3.21 -4.06 5.79
N VAL A 73 3.71 -2.92 5.32
CA VAL A 73 5.14 -2.75 4.99
C VAL A 73 6.01 -3.01 6.21
N GLN A 74 5.65 -2.47 7.38
CA GLN A 74 6.37 -2.69 8.62
C GLN A 74 6.41 -4.18 8.98
N ASN A 75 5.28 -4.89 8.90
CA ASN A 75 5.22 -6.32 9.18
C ASN A 75 6.14 -7.13 8.26
N VAL A 76 6.14 -6.83 6.96
CA VAL A 76 7.04 -7.47 5.99
C VAL A 76 8.51 -7.20 6.35
N LEU A 77 8.85 -5.96 6.69
CA LEU A 77 10.21 -5.61 7.11
C LEU A 77 10.63 -6.30 8.41
N THR A 78 9.72 -6.43 9.38
CA THR A 78 9.98 -7.15 10.64
C THR A 78 10.27 -8.63 10.36
N LEU A 79 9.47 -9.27 9.50
CA LEU A 79 9.69 -10.66 9.07
C LEU A 79 11.05 -10.82 8.39
N LEU A 80 11.36 -9.95 7.44
CA LEU A 80 12.62 -9.97 6.72
C LEU A 80 13.82 -9.79 7.67
N THR A 81 13.70 -8.88 8.63
CA THR A 81 14.73 -8.64 9.65
C THR A 81 14.92 -9.87 10.54
N ALA A 82 13.84 -10.49 11.00
CA ALA A 82 13.91 -11.68 11.84
C ALA A 82 14.59 -12.86 11.10
N ASP A 83 14.30 -13.05 9.82
CA ASP A 83 14.93 -14.10 9.03
C ASP A 83 16.40 -13.82 8.72
N LEU A 84 16.77 -12.56 8.50
CA LEU A 84 18.18 -12.15 8.41
C LEU A 84 18.92 -12.46 9.71
N PHE A 85 18.35 -12.13 10.87
CA PHE A 85 18.96 -12.45 12.17
C PHE A 85 19.13 -13.96 12.39
N LYS A 86 18.13 -14.77 12.02
CA LYS A 86 18.25 -16.24 12.08
C LYS A 86 19.37 -16.74 11.16
N PHE A 87 19.51 -16.17 9.96
CA PHE A 87 20.58 -16.51 9.03
C PHE A 87 21.96 -16.18 9.63
N PHE A 88 22.15 -14.97 10.15
CA PHE A 88 23.40 -14.58 10.81
C PHE A 88 23.71 -15.45 12.03
N GLY A 89 22.71 -15.78 12.85
CA GLY A 89 22.87 -16.70 13.98
C GLY A 89 23.36 -18.09 13.54
N LYS A 90 22.76 -18.66 12.48
CA LYS A 90 23.22 -19.93 11.91
C LYS A 90 24.63 -19.85 11.34
N LEU A 91 24.96 -18.74 10.67
CA LEU A 91 26.29 -18.52 10.11
C LEU A 91 27.37 -18.43 11.20
N LEU A 92 27.10 -17.69 12.28
CA LEU A 92 27.99 -17.61 13.43
C LEU A 92 28.18 -18.97 14.10
N LEU A 93 27.10 -19.74 14.29
CA LEU A 93 27.19 -21.11 14.82
C LEU A 93 28.01 -22.02 13.93
N ALA A 94 27.82 -21.94 12.60
CA ALA A 94 28.60 -22.72 11.64
C ALA A 94 30.10 -22.38 11.71
N MET A 95 30.44 -21.09 11.81
CA MET A 95 31.82 -20.64 12.00
C MET A 95 32.38 -21.11 13.34
N PHE A 96 31.62 -21.01 14.42
CA PHE A 96 32.02 -21.50 15.74
C PHE A 96 32.32 -23.00 15.73
N HIS A 97 31.44 -23.83 15.14
CA HIS A 97 31.69 -25.27 14.99
C HIS A 97 32.93 -25.57 14.14
N ARG A 98 33.16 -24.81 13.07
CA ARG A 98 34.35 -24.93 12.23
C ARG A 98 35.62 -24.59 13.02
N SER A 99 35.64 -23.48 13.74
CA SER A 99 36.77 -23.06 14.57
C SER A 99 37.05 -24.06 15.69
N ARG A 100 36.01 -24.57 16.36
CA ARG A 100 36.15 -25.61 17.40
C ARG A 100 36.79 -26.88 16.85
N ARG A 101 36.34 -27.37 15.69
CA ARG A 101 36.95 -28.54 15.03
C ARG A 101 38.42 -28.30 14.69
N TRP A 102 38.75 -27.11 14.19
CA TRP A 102 40.12 -26.73 13.88
C TRP A 102 41.02 -26.73 15.12
N ILE A 103 40.57 -26.13 16.23
CA ILE A 103 41.31 -26.12 17.52
C ILE A 103 41.54 -27.55 18.02
N ILE A 104 40.52 -28.40 18.02
CA ILE A 104 40.65 -29.80 18.45
C ILE A 104 41.65 -30.56 17.57
N ALA A 105 41.60 -30.36 16.25
CA ALA A 105 42.55 -30.97 15.32
C ALA A 105 44.00 -30.48 15.55
N LEU A 106 44.18 -29.20 15.87
CA LEU A 106 45.49 -28.62 16.18
C LEU A 106 46.05 -29.21 17.47
N ALA A 107 45.25 -29.21 18.55
CA ALA A 107 45.62 -29.77 19.85
C ALA A 107 45.91 -31.28 19.80
N GLY A 108 45.22 -32.02 18.92
CA GLY A 108 45.47 -33.44 18.70
C GLY A 108 46.79 -33.73 17.96
N ARG A 109 47.28 -32.78 17.14
CA ARG A 109 48.59 -32.90 16.46
C ARG A 109 49.74 -32.58 17.41
N THR A 110 49.66 -31.49 18.16
CA THR A 110 50.71 -31.11 19.13
C THR A 110 50.87 -32.07 20.31
N ARG A 111 49.93 -32.99 20.54
CA ARG A 111 50.05 -34.04 21.57
C ARG A 111 50.73 -35.33 21.05
N ARG A 112 50.91 -35.47 19.73
CA ARG A 112 51.55 -36.63 19.10
C ARG A 112 53.03 -36.42 18.78
N ASP A 113 53.48 -35.17 18.77
CA ASP A 113 54.88 -34.78 18.73
C ASP A 113 55.42 -34.63 20.17
#